data_AF-A0A954JPV0-F1
#
_entry.id   AF-A0A954JPV0-F1
#
_cell.length_a   1.000
_cell.length_b   1.000
_cell.length_c   1.000
_cell.angle_alpha   90.00
_cell.angle_beta   90.00
_cell.angle_gamma   90.00
#
_symmetry.space_group_name_H-M   'P 1'
#
loop_
_entity.id
_entity.type
_entity.pdbx_description
1 polymer ?
#
loop_
_entity_poly.entity_id
_entity_poly.type
_entity_poly.pdbx_seq_one_letter_code
_entity_poly.pdbx_strand_id
1 'polypeptide(L)'
;MSQFNPAGPSRPSSAPARLAIFLCMAWLLMGALFKLLKGSPADLPPQIVEISPWDSYNTFRGAIAIELCIAAIALLWPRLGWFFLTAIYLVFLGVLGKLVAAGAESCGCMGSSVKLAPWMMMSIDGTLLLLMLWSRPWKSLPKTSKPMLRLVALVPIFVVSFIAPWTLFIKVEMPPKDAPVTQETQENNNGVIDGF
;
A
#
# COMPACT_ATOMS: atom_id res chain seq x y z
N MET A 1 -40.50 -30.91 -32.92
CA MET A 1 -39.52 -29.89 -33.35
C MET A 1 -38.94 -29.24 -32.10
N SER A 2 -37.68 -29.56 -31.78
CA SER A 2 -37.01 -29.07 -30.56
C SER A 2 -36.59 -27.61 -30.73
N GLN A 3 -36.84 -26.79 -29.71
CA GLN A 3 -36.34 -25.42 -29.66
C GLN A 3 -34.84 -25.47 -29.35
N PHE A 4 -34.02 -25.21 -30.36
CA PHE A 4 -32.62 -24.88 -30.20
C PHE A 4 -32.55 -23.50 -29.53
N ASN A 5 -32.25 -23.48 -28.23
CA ASN A 5 -31.97 -22.24 -27.51
C ASN A 5 -30.45 -21.99 -27.60
N PRO A 6 -29.96 -21.10 -28.49
CA PRO A 6 -28.55 -20.80 -28.56
C PRO A 6 -28.19 -20.03 -27.30
N ALA A 7 -27.58 -20.71 -26.33
CA ALA A 7 -26.94 -20.07 -25.20
C ALA A 7 -25.95 -19.03 -25.76
N GLY A 8 -26.35 -17.75 -25.70
CA GLY A 8 -25.48 -16.64 -26.08
C GLY A 8 -24.18 -16.71 -25.26
N PRO A 9 -23.08 -16.11 -25.76
CA PRO A 9 -21.78 -16.20 -25.12
C PRO A 9 -21.87 -15.84 -23.63
N SER A 10 -21.50 -16.79 -22.76
CA SER A 10 -21.48 -16.61 -21.32
C SER A 10 -20.55 -15.44 -20.96
N ARG A 11 -21.09 -14.40 -20.30
CA ARG A 11 -20.26 -13.28 -19.83
C ARG A 11 -19.19 -13.82 -18.86
N PRO A 12 -17.92 -13.38 -19.00
CA PRO A 12 -16.87 -13.80 -18.07
C PRO A 12 -17.25 -13.43 -16.63
N SER A 13 -16.97 -14.31 -15.68
CA SER A 13 -17.32 -14.09 -14.29
C SER A 13 -16.51 -12.92 -13.72
N SER A 14 -17.18 -12.01 -12.99
CA SER A 14 -16.50 -10.87 -12.34
C SER A 14 -15.87 -11.23 -10.99
N ALA A 15 -16.09 -12.44 -10.50
CA ALA A 15 -15.63 -12.93 -9.19
C ALA A 15 -14.09 -12.86 -9.01
N PRO A 16 -13.25 -13.41 -9.90
CA PRO A 16 -11.80 -13.37 -9.71
C PRO A 16 -11.25 -11.94 -9.72
N ALA A 17 -11.78 -11.07 -10.57
CA ALA A 17 -11.38 -9.66 -10.62
C ALA A 17 -11.75 -8.89 -9.34
N ARG A 18 -12.94 -9.15 -8.79
CA ARG A 18 -13.36 -8.55 -7.51
C ARG A 18 -12.51 -9.05 -6.35
N LEU A 19 -12.22 -10.35 -6.31
CA LEU A 19 -11.37 -10.94 -5.28
C LEU A 19 -9.96 -10.36 -5.34
N ALA A 20 -9.36 -10.28 -6.53
CA ALA A 20 -8.02 -9.71 -6.69
C ALA A 20 -7.95 -8.24 -6.25
N ILE A 21 -8.94 -7.43 -6.64
CA ILE A 21 -9.04 -6.03 -6.18
C ILE A 21 -9.23 -5.95 -4.66
N PHE A 22 -10.05 -6.82 -4.08
CA PHE A 22 -10.25 -6.85 -2.65
C PHE A 22 -8.97 -7.21 -1.89
N LEU A 23 -8.22 -8.21 -2.36
CA LEU A 23 -6.95 -8.61 -1.75
C LEU A 23 -5.90 -7.49 -1.85
N CYS A 24 -5.78 -6.84 -3.01
CA CYS A 24 -4.87 -5.70 -3.18
C CYS A 24 -5.29 -4.51 -2.28
N MET A 25 -6.58 -4.20 -2.24
CA MET A 25 -7.11 -3.14 -1.39
C MET A 25 -6.88 -3.44 0.09
N ALA A 26 -7.15 -4.67 0.53
CA ALA A 26 -6.97 -5.08 1.93
C ALA A 26 -5.49 -5.03 2.33
N TRP A 27 -4.58 -5.46 1.47
CA TRP A 27 -3.14 -5.37 1.70
C TRP A 27 -2.65 -3.92 1.78
N LEU A 28 -3.07 -3.07 0.83
CA LEU A 28 -2.77 -1.63 0.85
C LEU A 28 -3.29 -0.97 2.12
N LEU A 29 -4.55 -1.25 2.48
CA LEU A 29 -5.20 -0.70 3.67
C LEU A 29 -4.48 -1.14 4.95
N MET A 30 -4.06 -2.41 5.02
CA MET A 30 -3.27 -2.92 6.12
C MET A 30 -1.97 -2.13 6.26
N GLY A 31 -1.23 -1.93 5.16
CA GLY A 31 -0.02 -1.09 5.16
C GLY A 31 -0.26 0.34 5.62
N ALA A 32 -1.32 0.99 5.12
CA ALA A 32 -1.68 2.35 5.51
C ALA A 32 -2.02 2.45 7.01
N LEU A 33 -2.75 1.48 7.55
CA LEU A 33 -3.09 1.41 8.98
C LEU A 33 -1.84 1.18 9.83
N PHE A 34 -0.91 0.33 9.41
CA PHE A 34 0.37 0.16 10.10
C PHE A 34 1.18 1.47 10.13
N LYS A 35 1.27 2.18 9.01
CA LYS A 35 1.92 3.50 8.94
C LYS A 35 1.21 4.53 9.83
N LEU A 36 -0.12 4.51 9.88
CA LEU A 36 -0.91 5.45 10.67
C LEU A 36 -0.78 5.21 12.19
N LEU A 37 -0.63 3.96 12.62
CA LEU A 37 -0.60 3.58 14.03
C LEU A 37 0.82 3.45 14.61
N LYS A 38 1.81 3.06 13.79
CA LYS A 38 3.18 2.73 14.24
C LYS A 38 4.27 3.28 13.32
N GLY A 39 3.92 4.03 12.28
CA GLY A 39 4.89 4.60 11.35
C GLY A 39 5.60 5.81 11.92
N SER A 40 6.86 5.95 11.56
CA SER A 40 7.67 7.15 11.77
C SER A 40 7.98 7.79 10.41
N PRO A 41 8.09 9.12 10.32
CA PRO A 41 8.59 9.80 9.12
C PRO A 41 10.03 9.36 8.75
N ALA A 42 10.78 8.82 9.71
CA ALA A 42 12.08 8.21 9.46
C ALA A 42 11.99 6.91 8.62
N ASP A 43 10.80 6.32 8.52
CA ASP A 43 10.54 5.13 7.71
C ASP A 43 10.34 5.47 6.22
N LEU A 44 10.36 6.76 5.85
CA LEU A 44 10.36 7.12 4.43
C LEU A 44 11.67 6.69 3.77
N PRO A 45 11.59 6.05 2.60
CA PRO A 45 12.77 5.79 1.81
C PRO A 45 13.40 7.13 1.36
N PRO A 46 14.73 7.26 1.40
CA PRO A 46 15.44 8.53 1.17
C PRO A 46 15.11 9.13 -0.20
N GLN A 47 14.80 8.30 -1.19
CA GLN A 47 14.41 8.75 -2.53
C GLN A 47 13.10 9.53 -2.55
N ILE A 48 12.16 9.24 -1.62
CA ILE A 48 10.90 9.99 -1.52
C ILE A 48 11.14 11.31 -0.78
N VAL A 49 12.04 11.30 0.22
CA VAL A 49 12.43 12.51 0.96
C VAL A 49 13.14 13.51 0.03
N GLU A 50 14.06 13.03 -0.82
CA GLU A 50 14.82 13.87 -1.76
C GLU A 50 13.97 14.46 -2.88
N ILE A 51 12.91 13.76 -3.32
CA ILE A 51 12.04 14.20 -4.41
C ILE A 51 10.91 15.11 -3.90
N SER A 52 10.52 14.98 -2.63
CA SER A 52 9.41 15.75 -2.08
C SER A 52 9.78 17.21 -1.83
N PRO A 53 8.96 18.18 -2.27
CA PRO A 53 9.16 19.59 -1.93
C PRO A 53 8.74 19.93 -0.49
N TRP A 54 8.23 18.96 0.27
CA TRP A 54 7.70 19.16 1.63
C TRP A 54 8.57 18.48 2.69
N ASP A 55 8.39 18.91 3.94
CA ASP A 55 8.98 18.23 5.09
C ASP A 55 8.60 16.73 5.13
N SER A 56 9.51 15.90 5.63
CA SER A 56 9.36 14.44 5.67
C SER A 56 8.06 14.03 6.37
N TYR A 57 7.64 14.81 7.37
CA TYR A 57 6.41 14.62 8.11
C TYR A 57 5.14 14.80 7.26
N ASN A 58 5.06 15.88 6.49
CA ASN A 58 3.92 16.15 5.61
C ASN A 58 3.89 15.18 4.42
N THR A 59 5.07 14.78 3.93
CA THR A 59 5.21 13.77 2.90
C THR A 59 4.71 12.41 3.37
N PHE A 60 5.06 12.00 4.61
CA PHE A 60 4.55 10.75 5.21
C PHE A 60 3.03 10.75 5.34
N ARG A 61 2.48 11.82 5.91
CA ARG A 61 1.03 11.98 6.10
C ARG A 61 0.29 11.97 4.77
N GLY A 62 0.84 12.65 3.77
CA GLY A 62 0.32 12.65 2.41
C GLY A 62 0.31 11.25 1.79
N ALA A 63 1.39 10.48 1.96
CA ALA A 63 1.46 9.10 1.48
C ALA A 63 0.36 8.23 2.11
N ILE A 64 0.18 8.28 3.44
CA ILE A 64 -0.88 7.54 4.13
C ILE A 64 -2.28 7.98 3.63
N ALA A 65 -2.50 9.29 3.50
CA ALA A 65 -3.77 9.82 3.01
C ALA A 65 -4.10 9.30 1.60
N ILE A 66 -3.10 9.26 0.72
CA ILE A 66 -3.24 8.73 -0.64
C ILE A 66 -3.58 7.24 -0.61
N GLU A 67 -2.88 6.44 0.20
CA GLU A 67 -3.14 4.99 0.34
C GLU A 67 -4.59 4.73 0.80
N LEU A 68 -5.06 5.45 1.82
CA LEU A 68 -6.43 5.35 2.33
C LEU A 68 -7.48 5.79 1.29
N CYS A 69 -7.21 6.87 0.55
CA CYS A 69 -8.10 7.35 -0.52
C CYS A 69 -8.21 6.32 -1.66
N ILE A 70 -7.08 5.71 -2.07
CA ILE A 70 -7.07 4.67 -3.09
C ILE A 70 -7.85 3.44 -2.62
N ALA A 71 -7.68 3.03 -1.36
CA ALA A 71 -8.45 1.93 -0.78
C ALA A 71 -9.96 2.22 -0.79
N ALA A 72 -10.37 3.44 -0.43
CA ALA A 72 -11.77 3.89 -0.48
C ALA A 72 -12.35 3.87 -1.91
N ILE A 73 -11.59 4.35 -2.89
CA ILE A 73 -11.98 4.31 -4.31
C ILE A 73 -12.09 2.86 -4.78
N ALA A 74 -11.16 1.98 -4.41
CA ALA A 74 -11.21 0.57 -4.77
C ALA A 74 -12.40 -0.18 -4.20
N LEU A 75 -12.81 0.17 -2.98
CA LEU A 75 -13.98 -0.39 -2.31
C LEU A 75 -15.29 0.03 -3.01
N LEU A 76 -15.44 1.31 -3.33
CA LEU A 76 -16.69 1.86 -3.88
C LEU A 76 -16.78 1.78 -5.41
N TRP A 77 -15.66 1.93 -6.10
CA TRP A 77 -15.54 1.82 -7.57
C TRP A 77 -14.40 0.89 -7.97
N PRO A 78 -14.58 -0.44 -7.93
CA PRO A 78 -13.53 -1.38 -8.34
C PRO A 78 -13.05 -1.16 -9.78
N ARG A 79 -13.91 -0.64 -10.66
CA ARG A 79 -13.58 -0.31 -12.05
C ARG A 79 -12.63 0.89 -12.20
N LEU A 80 -12.61 1.79 -11.24
CA LEU A 80 -11.65 2.90 -11.18
C LEU A 80 -10.48 2.54 -10.25
N GLY A 81 -10.77 1.82 -9.18
CA GLY A 81 -9.82 1.37 -8.18
C GLY A 81 -8.72 0.48 -8.73
N TRP A 82 -9.00 -0.43 -9.69
CA TRP A 82 -7.93 -1.26 -10.26
C TRP A 82 -6.82 -0.41 -10.89
N PHE A 83 -7.18 0.73 -11.50
CA PHE A 83 -6.20 1.63 -12.13
C PHE A 83 -5.30 2.27 -11.07
N PHE A 84 -5.91 2.85 -10.02
CA PHE A 84 -5.16 3.47 -8.92
C PHE A 84 -4.36 2.45 -8.10
N LEU A 85 -4.91 1.26 -7.84
CA LEU A 85 -4.20 0.16 -7.21
C LEU A 85 -3.00 -0.27 -8.05
N THR A 86 -3.17 -0.44 -9.37
CA THR A 86 -2.05 -0.78 -10.26
C THR A 86 -0.96 0.28 -10.18
N ALA A 87 -1.33 1.55 -10.25
CA ALA A 87 -0.39 2.66 -10.20
C ALA A 87 0.39 2.70 -8.88
N ILE A 88 -0.27 2.58 -7.73
CA ILE A 88 0.42 2.65 -6.43
C ILE A 88 1.32 1.44 -6.19
N TYR A 89 0.90 0.23 -6.61
CA TYR A 89 1.75 -0.96 -6.52
C TYR A 89 2.99 -0.84 -7.41
N LEU A 90 2.88 -0.25 -8.60
CA LEU A 90 4.05 0.03 -9.45
C LEU A 90 5.01 1.03 -8.80
N VAL A 91 4.49 2.06 -8.14
CA VAL A 91 5.32 2.99 -7.35
C VAL A 91 6.02 2.26 -6.22
N PHE A 92 5.32 1.43 -5.45
CA PHE A 92 5.92 0.63 -4.38
C PHE A 92 7.00 -0.32 -4.90
N LEU A 93 6.75 -1.06 -5.98
CA LEU A 93 7.75 -1.93 -6.60
C LEU A 93 8.97 -1.14 -7.10
N GLY A 94 8.76 0.05 -7.66
CA GLY A 94 9.87 0.91 -8.10
C GLY A 94 10.74 1.39 -6.94
N VAL A 95 10.11 1.80 -5.83
CA VAL A 95 10.82 2.22 -4.61
C VAL A 95 11.54 1.03 -3.97
N LEU A 96 10.86 -0.11 -3.81
CA LEU A 96 11.43 -1.35 -3.28
C LEU A 96 12.60 -1.86 -4.13
N GLY A 97 12.51 -1.78 -5.46
CA GLY A 97 13.60 -2.15 -6.35
C GLY A 97 14.86 -1.34 -6.11
N LYS A 98 14.73 -0.03 -5.86
CA LYS A 98 15.88 0.81 -5.49
C LYS A 98 16.46 0.45 -4.12
N LEU A 99 15.61 0.11 -3.14
CA LEU A 99 16.06 -0.30 -1.80
C LEU A 99 16.77 -1.65 -1.82
N VAL A 100 16.26 -2.60 -2.60
CA VAL A 100 16.91 -3.90 -2.83
C VAL A 100 18.28 -3.69 -3.50
N ALA A 101 18.35 -2.84 -4.51
CA ALA A 101 19.62 -2.53 -5.19
C ALA A 101 20.62 -1.82 -4.25
N ALA A 102 20.14 -1.05 -3.28
CA ALA A 102 20.95 -0.42 -2.25
C ALA A 102 21.31 -1.36 -1.08
N GLY A 103 20.82 -2.60 -1.07
CA GLY A 103 21.10 -3.58 0.00
C GLY A 103 20.45 -3.26 1.34
N ALA A 104 19.34 -2.51 1.36
CA ALA A 104 18.68 -2.11 2.60
C ALA A 104 18.09 -3.33 3.35
N GLU A 105 18.29 -3.38 4.67
CA GLU A 105 17.77 -4.47 5.52
C GLU A 105 16.26 -4.38 5.77
N SER A 106 15.66 -3.18 5.66
CA SER A 106 14.25 -2.94 5.94
C SER A 106 13.63 -1.97 4.92
N CYS A 107 12.40 -2.24 4.51
CA CYS A 107 11.66 -1.39 3.58
C CYS A 107 10.93 -0.20 4.22
N GLY A 108 10.77 -0.19 5.56
CA GLY A 108 10.00 0.85 6.28
C GLY A 108 8.50 0.89 5.97
N CYS A 109 8.00 0.12 4.99
CA CYS A 109 6.63 0.21 4.49
C CYS A 109 5.53 -0.13 5.51
N MET A 110 5.87 -0.87 6.58
CA MET A 110 4.98 -1.25 7.69
C MET A 110 5.32 -0.52 9.01
N GLY A 111 6.16 0.52 8.94
CA GLY A 111 6.67 1.26 10.09
C GLY A 111 7.89 0.60 10.77
N SER A 112 8.60 1.38 11.58
CA SER A 112 9.83 1.00 12.30
C SER A 112 9.69 -0.25 13.19
N SER A 113 8.46 -0.60 13.57
CA SER A 113 8.16 -1.76 14.41
C SER A 113 8.25 -3.11 13.68
N VAL A 114 8.18 -3.12 12.34
CA VAL A 114 8.19 -4.37 11.56
C VAL A 114 9.33 -4.32 10.53
N LYS A 115 10.43 -5.02 10.83
CA LYS A 115 11.55 -5.19 9.90
C LYS A 115 11.20 -6.25 8.86
N LEU A 116 10.69 -5.82 7.72
CA LEU A 116 10.48 -6.67 6.54
C LEU A 116 11.59 -6.41 5.52
N ALA A 117 12.26 -7.48 5.11
CA ALA A 117 13.24 -7.40 4.04
C ALA A 117 12.57 -6.89 2.75
N PRO A 118 13.16 -5.89 2.05
CA PRO A 118 12.56 -5.30 0.86
C PRO A 118 12.19 -6.32 -0.23
N TRP A 119 12.97 -7.40 -0.37
CA TRP A 119 12.69 -8.47 -1.33
C TRP A 119 11.39 -9.23 -1.00
N MET A 120 11.09 -9.46 0.29
CA MET A 120 9.87 -10.15 0.70
C MET A 120 8.66 -9.29 0.37
N MET A 121 8.71 -7.99 0.71
CA MET A 121 7.64 -7.05 0.38
C MET A 121 7.43 -6.97 -1.13
N MET A 122 8.51 -6.91 -1.91
CA MET A 122 8.46 -6.89 -3.37
C MET A 122 7.78 -8.14 -3.95
N SER A 123 8.02 -9.32 -3.37
CA SER A 123 7.38 -10.55 -3.84
C SER A 123 5.88 -10.59 -3.54
N ILE A 124 5.45 -10.11 -2.37
CA ILE A 124 4.02 -10.02 -2.02
C ILE A 124 3.34 -9.01 -2.93
N ASP A 125 3.89 -7.80 -3.05
CA ASP A 125 3.32 -6.74 -3.87
C ASP A 125 3.28 -7.14 -5.35
N GLY A 126 4.34 -7.78 -5.84
CA GLY A 126 4.44 -8.29 -7.20
C GLY A 126 3.41 -9.40 -7.48
N THR A 127 3.20 -10.31 -6.53
CA THR A 127 2.22 -11.39 -6.69
C THR A 127 0.79 -10.85 -6.70
N LEU A 128 0.47 -9.90 -5.81
CA LEU A 128 -0.84 -9.25 -5.77
C LEU A 128 -1.11 -8.44 -7.05
N LEU A 129 -0.11 -7.69 -7.52
CA LEU A 129 -0.20 -6.95 -8.78
C LEU A 129 -0.42 -7.90 -9.97
N LEU A 130 0.35 -8.99 -10.04
CA LEU A 130 0.21 -9.99 -11.09
C LEU A 130 -1.16 -10.65 -11.06
N LEU A 131 -1.66 -11.03 -9.87
CA LEU A 131 -3.01 -11.59 -9.70
C LEU A 131 -4.08 -10.61 -10.18
N MET A 132 -3.95 -9.32 -9.84
CA MET A 132 -4.87 -8.28 -10.28
C MET A 132 -4.85 -8.12 -11.81
N LEU A 133 -3.68 -8.05 -12.44
CA LEU A 133 -3.57 -7.94 -13.91
C LEU A 133 -4.05 -9.21 -14.62
N TRP A 134 -3.76 -10.38 -14.07
CA TRP A 134 -4.20 -11.68 -14.60
C TRP A 134 -5.72 -11.80 -14.59
N SER A 135 -6.38 -11.27 -13.56
CA SER A 135 -7.85 -11.28 -13.45
C SER A 135 -8.55 -10.38 -14.48
N ARG A 136 -7.80 -9.57 -15.25
CA ARG A 136 -8.27 -8.68 -16.32
C ARG A 136 -9.46 -7.81 -15.91
N PRO A 137 -9.33 -6.99 -14.85
CA PRO A 137 -10.44 -6.22 -14.28
C PRO A 137 -11.10 -5.28 -15.31
N TRP A 138 -10.35 -4.83 -16.32
CA TRP A 138 -10.87 -3.99 -17.41
C TRP A 138 -11.94 -4.68 -18.30
N LYS A 139 -11.91 -6.01 -18.43
CA LYS A 139 -12.90 -6.79 -19.21
C LYS A 139 -14.01 -7.38 -18.34
N SER A 140 -13.69 -7.77 -17.11
CA SER A 140 -14.59 -8.59 -16.28
C SER A 140 -15.50 -7.79 -15.34
N LEU A 141 -15.21 -6.50 -15.08
CA LEU A 141 -15.99 -5.70 -14.12
C LEU A 141 -17.21 -5.02 -14.77
N PRO A 142 -18.43 -5.22 -14.21
CA PRO A 142 -19.64 -4.57 -14.71
C PRO A 142 -19.61 -3.05 -14.47
N LYS A 143 -20.35 -2.30 -15.31
CA LYS A 143 -20.58 -0.86 -15.10
C LYS A 143 -21.36 -0.64 -13.79
N THR A 144 -21.08 0.48 -13.12
CA THR A 144 -21.70 0.83 -11.83
C THR A 144 -23.19 1.13 -12.00
N SER A 145 -24.05 0.36 -11.35
CA SER A 145 -25.52 0.53 -11.45
C SER A 145 -26.09 1.68 -10.61
N LYS A 146 -25.38 2.13 -9.56
CA LYS A 146 -25.81 3.19 -8.62
C LYS A 146 -24.66 4.16 -8.32
N PRO A 147 -24.25 5.01 -9.29
CA PRO A 147 -23.08 5.88 -9.12
C PRO A 147 -23.30 6.96 -8.05
N MET A 148 -24.52 7.51 -7.97
CA MET A 148 -24.84 8.60 -7.03
C MET A 148 -24.78 8.15 -5.56
N LEU A 149 -25.31 6.97 -5.24
CA LEU A 149 -25.22 6.40 -3.89
C LEU A 149 -23.77 6.16 -3.46
N ARG A 150 -22.91 5.73 -4.39
CA ARG A 150 -21.49 5.51 -4.13
C ARG A 150 -20.72 6.81 -3.95
N LEU A 151 -21.09 7.89 -4.66
CA LEU A 151 -20.56 9.23 -4.42
C LEU A 151 -20.89 9.73 -3.02
N VAL A 152 -22.14 9.60 -2.60
CA VAL A 152 -22.57 9.99 -1.25
C VAL A 152 -21.81 9.20 -0.18
N ALA A 153 -21.55 7.92 -0.40
CA ALA A 153 -20.74 7.10 0.51
C ALA A 153 -19.22 7.42 0.44
N LEU A 154 -18.70 7.85 -0.71
CA LEU A 154 -17.28 8.18 -0.86
C LEU A 154 -16.92 9.44 -0.07
N VAL A 155 -17.74 10.48 -0.13
CA VAL A 155 -17.43 11.78 0.50
C VAL A 155 -17.01 11.65 1.97
N PRO A 156 -17.79 11.02 2.87
CA PRO A 156 -17.38 10.89 4.28
C PRO A 156 -16.14 10.00 4.44
N ILE A 157 -16.02 8.92 3.68
CA ILE A 157 -14.85 8.02 3.76
C ILE A 157 -13.57 8.75 3.30
N PHE A 158 -13.68 9.56 2.25
CA PHE A 158 -12.58 10.34 1.70
C PHE A 158 -12.14 11.44 2.67
N VAL A 159 -13.11 12.15 3.26
CA VAL A 159 -12.87 13.15 4.30
C VAL A 159 -12.16 12.51 5.50
N VAL A 160 -12.63 11.37 5.99
CA VAL A 160 -11.96 10.65 7.10
C VAL A 160 -10.56 10.18 6.70
N SER A 161 -10.39 9.65 5.49
CA SER A 161 -9.09 9.18 4.97
C SER A 161 -8.06 10.30 4.87
N PHE A 162 -8.51 11.52 4.56
CA PHE A 162 -7.65 12.69 4.45
C PHE A 162 -7.37 13.35 5.81
N ILE A 163 -8.34 13.35 6.73
CA ILE A 163 -8.19 13.99 8.05
C ILE A 163 -7.42 13.09 9.03
N ALA A 164 -7.63 11.77 8.98
CA ALA A 164 -7.07 10.82 9.95
C ALA A 164 -5.54 10.93 10.12
N PRO A 165 -4.72 11.08 9.05
CA PRO A 165 -3.27 11.24 9.20
C PRO A 165 -2.84 12.54 9.89
N TRP A 166 -3.71 13.54 10.00
CA TRP A 166 -3.39 14.78 10.72
C TRP A 166 -3.90 14.74 12.17
N THR A 167 -4.98 14.03 12.45
CA THR A 167 -5.58 13.98 13.79
C THR A 167 -5.02 12.87 14.68
N LEU A 168 -4.70 11.70 14.10
CA LEU A 168 -4.22 10.54 14.86
C LEU A 168 -2.70 10.55 15.06
N PHE A 169 -1.96 11.24 14.19
CA PHE A 169 -0.50 11.27 14.17
C PHE A 169 0.12 12.25 15.19
N ILE A 170 -0.70 13.03 15.90
CA ILE A 170 -0.23 13.97 16.95
C ILE A 170 0.17 13.25 18.25
N LYS A 171 -0.18 11.96 18.43
CA LYS A 171 0.09 11.22 19.68
C LYS A 171 1.40 10.42 19.71
N VAL A 172 2.18 10.39 18.63
CA VAL A 172 3.49 9.74 18.65
C VAL A 172 4.54 10.82 18.86
N GLU A 173 4.77 11.17 20.13
CA GLU A 173 5.92 12.00 20.53
C GLU A 173 7.20 11.27 20.12
N MET A 174 7.95 11.88 19.20
CA MET A 174 9.26 11.39 18.79
C MET A 174 10.34 12.02 19.66
N PRO A 175 11.41 11.26 19.97
CA PRO A 175 12.60 11.84 20.60
C PRO A 175 13.24 12.90 19.69
N PRO A 176 14.00 13.85 20.27
CA PRO A 176 14.50 15.03 19.57
C PRO A 176 15.38 14.68 18.37
N LYS A 177 15.39 15.59 17.39
CA LYS A 177 16.17 15.56 16.14
C LYS A 177 17.69 15.34 16.33
N ASP A 178 18.19 15.53 17.54
CA ASP A 178 19.60 15.40 17.91
C ASP A 178 19.91 14.10 18.68
N ALA A 179 18.96 13.16 18.77
CA ALA A 179 19.28 11.84 19.28
C ALA A 179 20.24 11.14 18.30
N PRO A 180 21.46 10.76 18.71
CA PRO A 180 22.38 10.05 17.83
C PRO A 180 21.69 8.78 17.33
N VAL A 181 21.81 8.52 16.04
CA VAL A 181 21.49 7.21 15.45
C VAL A 181 22.50 6.24 16.06
N THR A 182 22.20 5.70 17.23
CA THR A 182 22.97 4.61 17.81
C THR A 182 22.72 3.38 16.95
N GLN A 183 23.69 3.12 16.05
CA GLN A 183 23.90 1.82 15.41
C GLN A 183 24.40 0.75 16.40
N GLU A 184 24.33 1.01 17.71
CA GLU A 184 24.72 0.10 18.79
C GLU A 184 23.65 -0.98 19.04
N THR A 185 23.38 -1.85 18.07
CA THR A 185 22.92 -3.23 18.38
C THR A 185 23.37 -4.26 17.33
N GLN A 186 24.21 -3.91 16.36
CA GLN A 186 24.84 -4.90 15.47
C GLN A 186 26.33 -5.15 15.75
N GLU A 187 26.94 -4.49 16.73
CA GLU A 187 28.33 -4.70 17.15
C GLU A 187 28.45 -5.42 18.51
N ASN A 188 27.65 -6.47 18.76
CA ASN A 188 27.88 -7.33 19.95
C ASN A 188 27.55 -8.81 19.71
N ASN A 189 27.86 -9.33 18.53
CA ASN A 189 27.81 -10.79 18.29
C ASN A 189 28.97 -11.34 17.45
N ASN A 190 30.06 -10.57 17.27
CA ASN A 190 31.29 -11.05 16.63
C ASN A 190 32.49 -11.06 17.60
N GLY A 191 32.23 -11.14 18.91
CA GLY A 191 33.27 -11.04 19.95
C GLY A 191 33.36 -12.23 20.92
N VAL A 192 32.92 -13.43 20.54
CA VAL A 192 33.17 -14.64 21.35
C VAL A 192 33.47 -15.84 20.45
N ILE A 193 34.68 -15.87 19.90
CA ILE A 193 35.47 -17.08 19.67
C ILE A 193 36.91 -16.61 19.42
N ASP A 194 37.68 -16.53 20.50
CA ASP A 194 39.09 -16.90 20.56
C ASP A 194 39.48 -16.94 22.04
N GLY A 195 39.87 -18.14 22.51
CA GLY A 195 40.17 -18.42 23.90
C GLY A 195 41.52 -17.88 24.36
N PHE A 196 41.62 -17.61 25.65
CA PHE A 196 42.74 -17.92 26.56
C PHE A 196 42.28 -17.70 28.00
#